data_AF-A0A956FE75-F1
#
_entry.id   AF-A0A956FE75-F1
#
_cell.length_a   1.000
_cell.length_b   1.000
_cell.length_c   1.000
_cell.angle_alpha   90.00
_cell.angle_beta   90.00
_cell.angle_gamma   90.00
#
_symmetry.space_group_name_H-M   'P 1'
#
loop_
_entity.id
_entity.type
_entity.pdbx_description
1 polymer ?
#
loop_
_entity_poly.entity_id
_entity_poly.type
_entity_poly.pdbx_seq_one_letter_code
_entity_poly.pdbx_strand_id
1 'polypeptide(L)'
;MPTQLKIHTFREDDRWETLDTYWSSPLSFWSQKSVRIEPPVPLRVVVLGAVISQTEQGWINYGGVSAVFIQSVQARGRAGQRVRAEIHDEPVHEEEIE
;
A
#
# COMPACT_ATOMS: atom_id res chain seq x y z
N MET A 1 4.44 1.78 15.54
CA MET A 1 4.00 0.34 15.61
C MET A 1 3.02 0.10 14.47
N PRO A 2 2.95 -1.10 13.86
CA PRO A 2 1.95 -1.37 12.82
C PRO A 2 0.55 -1.30 13.41
N THR A 3 -0.30 -0.45 12.84
CA THR A 3 -1.69 -0.32 13.26
C THR A 3 -2.50 -1.55 12.83
N GLN A 4 -2.16 -2.11 11.67
CA GLN A 4 -2.88 -3.26 11.13
C GLN A 4 -1.92 -4.24 10.45
N LEU A 5 -2.18 -5.54 10.68
CA LEU A 5 -1.47 -6.63 10.06
C LEU A 5 -2.40 -7.45 9.18
N LYS A 6 -2.01 -7.68 7.92
CA LYS A 6 -2.79 -8.48 6.98
C LYS A 6 -1.90 -9.51 6.28
N ILE A 7 -2.32 -10.77 6.30
CA ILE A 7 -1.69 -11.81 5.49
C ILE A 7 -2.45 -11.90 4.17
N HIS A 8 -1.74 -11.79 3.07
CA HIS A 8 -2.29 -11.93 1.72
C HIS A 8 -1.63 -13.12 1.02
N THR A 9 -2.43 -13.89 0.29
CA THR A 9 -1.95 -14.97 -0.58
C THR A 9 -2.40 -14.65 -1.98
N PHE A 10 -1.45 -14.49 -2.89
CA PHE A 10 -1.74 -14.20 -4.29
C PHE A 10 -2.42 -15.40 -4.95
N ARG A 11 -3.48 -15.12 -5.70
CA ARG A 11 -4.29 -16.12 -6.40
C ARG A 11 -3.77 -16.41 -7.80
N GLU A 12 -3.29 -15.37 -8.47
CA GLU A 12 -2.86 -15.42 -9.87
C GLU A 12 -1.44 -14.88 -10.02
N ASP A 13 -0.70 -15.41 -10.99
CA ASP A 13 0.63 -14.91 -11.32
C ASP A 13 0.57 -13.55 -11.99
N ASP A 14 1.46 -12.65 -11.56
CA ASP A 14 1.72 -11.34 -12.17
C ASP A 14 0.50 -10.39 -12.25
N ARG A 15 -0.53 -10.68 -11.46
CA ARG A 15 -1.74 -9.88 -11.33
C ARG A 15 -1.61 -8.89 -10.18
N TRP A 16 -2.12 -7.69 -10.40
CA TRP A 16 -2.30 -6.71 -9.34
C TRP A 16 -3.51 -7.07 -8.48
N GLU A 17 -3.28 -7.32 -7.19
CA GLU A 17 -4.29 -7.62 -6.19
C GLU A 17 -4.36 -6.51 -5.14
N THR A 18 -5.59 -6.10 -4.77
CA THR A 18 -5.79 -5.05 -3.78
C THR A 18 -5.50 -5.57 -2.37
N LEU A 19 -4.53 -4.96 -1.70
CA LEU A 19 -4.16 -5.24 -0.32
C LEU A 19 -4.90 -4.36 0.68
N ASP A 20 -5.00 -3.07 0.39
CA ASP A 20 -5.68 -2.11 1.25
C ASP A 20 -6.50 -1.12 0.42
N THR A 21 -7.52 -0.55 1.06
CA THR A 21 -8.34 0.51 0.46
C THR A 21 -8.51 1.61 1.48
N TYR A 22 -8.11 2.81 1.10
CA TYR A 22 -8.09 3.96 1.98
C TYR A 22 -8.87 5.12 1.40
N TRP A 23 -9.61 5.76 2.28
CA TRP A 23 -10.31 7.00 2.01
C TRP A 23 -10.18 7.86 3.26
N SER A 24 -9.76 9.10 3.06
CA SER A 24 -9.69 10.11 4.11
C SER A 24 -10.89 11.04 4.02
N SER A 25 -11.43 11.43 5.17
CA SER A 25 -12.35 12.56 5.21
C SER A 25 -11.70 13.79 4.57
N PRO A 26 -12.44 14.63 3.83
CA PRO A 26 -11.94 15.91 3.33
C PRO A 26 -11.42 16.83 4.44
N LEU A 27 -11.80 16.60 5.70
CA LEU A 27 -11.30 17.31 6.88
C LEU A 27 -10.02 16.71 7.48
N SER A 28 -9.44 15.67 6.88
CA SER A 28 -8.22 15.01 7.35
C SER A 28 -7.34 14.53 6.19
N PHE A 29 -7.41 15.24 5.05
CA PHE A 29 -6.72 14.88 3.82
C PHE A 29 -5.19 14.91 3.93
N TRP A 30 -4.62 15.53 4.97
CA TRP A 30 -3.17 15.59 5.19
C TRP A 30 -2.60 14.30 5.82
N SER A 31 -3.46 13.39 6.30
CA SER A 31 -3.00 12.13 6.87
C SER A 31 -2.34 11.27 5.78
N GLN A 32 -1.16 10.77 6.10
CA GLN A 32 -0.44 9.82 5.28
C GLN A 32 -0.26 8.52 6.05
N LYS A 33 -0.33 7.42 5.32
CA LYS A 33 -0.13 6.07 5.80
C LYS A 33 0.98 5.42 5.00
N SER A 34 1.52 4.35 5.55
CA SER A 34 2.47 3.51 4.83
C SER A 34 2.06 2.05 4.90
N VAL A 35 2.40 1.33 3.84
CA VAL A 35 2.31 -0.12 3.78
C VAL A 35 3.71 -0.65 3.58
N ARG A 36 4.09 -1.64 4.37
CA ARG A 36 5.30 -2.44 4.20
C ARG A 36 4.91 -3.91 4.00
N ILE A 37 5.62 -4.60 3.12
CA ILE A 37 5.34 -5.98 2.76
C ILE A 37 6.58 -6.83 2.88
N GLU A 38 6.41 -7.99 3.53
CA GLU A 38 7.44 -9.00 3.68
C GLU A 38 6.92 -10.38 3.22
N PRO A 39 7.60 -11.08 2.29
CA PRO A 39 8.76 -10.64 1.50
C PRO A 39 8.42 -9.47 0.55
N PRO A 40 9.42 -8.65 0.14
CA PRO A 40 9.19 -7.48 -0.69
C PRO A 40 8.62 -7.87 -2.06
N VAL A 41 7.59 -7.14 -2.49
CA VAL A 41 6.90 -7.30 -3.77
C VAL A 41 6.58 -5.94 -4.37
N PRO A 42 6.42 -5.84 -5.70
CA PRO A 42 5.93 -4.64 -6.36
C PRO A 42 4.62 -4.13 -5.76
N LEU A 43 4.55 -2.82 -5.53
CA LEU A 43 3.43 -2.10 -4.93
C LEU A 43 3.03 -0.91 -5.79
N ARG A 44 1.73 -0.63 -5.85
CA ARG A 44 1.20 0.60 -6.48
C ARG A 44 -0.01 1.14 -5.75
N VAL A 45 -0.23 2.44 -5.85
CA VAL A 45 -1.44 3.13 -5.38
C VAL A 45 -2.24 3.58 -6.59
N VAL A 46 -3.51 3.17 -6.62
CA VAL A 46 -4.45 3.51 -7.69
C VAL A 46 -5.56 4.40 -7.14
N VAL A 47 -5.86 5.50 -7.84
CA VAL A 47 -6.95 6.42 -7.53
C VAL A 47 -7.75 6.65 -8.80
N LEU A 48 -9.06 6.36 -8.75
CA LEU A 48 -9.96 6.50 -9.91
C LEU A 48 -9.43 5.79 -11.18
N GLY A 49 -8.77 4.64 -11.01
CA GLY A 49 -8.19 3.86 -12.11
C GLY A 49 -6.81 4.33 -12.60
N ALA A 50 -6.31 5.48 -12.12
CA ALA A 50 -4.96 5.96 -12.44
C ALA A 50 -3.96 5.54 -11.37
N VAL A 51 -2.76 5.11 -11.79
CA VAL A 51 -1.64 4.86 -10.88
C VAL A 51 -1.02 6.19 -10.48
N ILE A 52 -0.99 6.49 -9.17
CA ILE A 52 -0.44 7.74 -8.63
C ILE A 52 0.91 7.55 -7.94
N SER A 53 1.26 6.31 -7.59
CA SER A 53 2.54 5.94 -6.98
C SER A 53 2.82 4.47 -7.23
N GLN A 54 4.09 4.10 -7.43
CA GLN A 54 4.53 2.71 -7.63
C GLN A 54 5.97 2.55 -7.11
N THR A 55 6.27 1.36 -6.58
CA THR A 55 7.58 1.00 -6.04
C THR A 55 7.81 -0.50 -6.11
N GLU A 56 9.08 -0.90 -6.20
CA GLU A 56 9.54 -2.29 -6.17
C GLU A 56 10.22 -2.65 -4.84
N GLN A 57 10.28 -1.71 -3.89
CA GLN A 57 11.04 -1.84 -2.63
C GLN A 57 10.28 -2.65 -1.56
N GLY A 58 9.01 -3.02 -1.81
CA GLY A 58 8.17 -3.71 -0.83
C GLY A 58 7.54 -2.81 0.22
N TRP A 59 7.66 -1.48 0.12
CA TRP A 59 6.91 -0.53 0.94
C TRP A 59 6.46 0.67 0.12
N ILE A 60 5.32 1.29 0.47
CA ILE A 60 4.77 2.46 -0.24
C ILE A 60 4.02 3.39 0.71
N ASN A 61 4.16 4.70 0.51
CA ASN A 61 3.34 5.72 1.16
C ASN A 61 2.08 6.01 0.33
N TYR A 62 0.97 6.23 1.03
CA TYR A 62 -0.32 6.59 0.45
C TYR A 62 -1.08 7.50 1.42
N GLY A 63 -2.21 8.07 1.01
CA GLY A 63 -2.86 9.16 1.73
C GLY A 63 -2.66 10.51 1.02
N GLY A 64 -2.66 11.59 1.80
CA GLY A 64 -2.53 12.94 1.28
C GLY A 64 -3.78 13.43 0.52
N VAL A 65 -3.64 14.52 -0.23
CA VAL A 65 -4.77 15.18 -0.94
C VAL A 65 -5.56 14.21 -1.82
N SER A 66 -4.86 13.26 -2.46
CA SER A 66 -5.49 12.27 -3.35
C SER A 66 -6.35 11.25 -2.59
N ALA A 67 -6.26 11.15 -1.27
CA ALA A 67 -7.10 10.27 -0.45
C ALA A 67 -8.48 10.83 -0.13
N VAL A 68 -8.79 12.06 -0.56
CA VAL A 68 -10.18 12.53 -0.65
C VAL A 68 -11.00 11.61 -1.58
N PHE A 69 -10.33 10.98 -2.55
CA PHE A 69 -10.85 9.88 -3.35
C PHE A 69 -10.40 8.54 -2.78
N ILE A 70 -11.14 7.48 -3.10
CA ILE A 70 -10.76 6.12 -2.71
C ILE A 70 -9.43 5.75 -3.39
N GLN A 71 -8.44 5.42 -2.57
CA GLN A 71 -7.17 4.88 -2.99
C GLN A 71 -7.16 3.37 -2.77
N SER A 72 -6.64 2.62 -3.74
CA SER A 72 -6.39 1.19 -3.60
C SER A 72 -4.89 0.94 -3.63
N VAL A 73 -4.36 0.37 -2.55
CA VAL A 73 -2.99 -0.14 -2.50
C VAL A 73 -3.02 -1.55 -3.07
N GLN A 74 -2.30 -1.76 -4.16
CA GLN A 74 -2.24 -3.03 -4.86
C GLN A 74 -0.82 -3.59 -4.83
N ALA A 75 -0.71 -4.91 -4.72
CA ALA A 75 0.55 -5.64 -4.83
C ALA A 75 0.51 -6.61 -6.01
N ARG A 76 1.69 -6.97 -6.51
CA ARG A 76 1.85 -7.96 -7.56
C ARG A 76 2.85 -9.02 -7.11
N GLY A 77 2.43 -10.28 -7.14
CA GLY A 77 3.25 -11.41 -6.70
C GLY A 77 3.02 -12.64 -7.58
N ARG A 78 3.56 -13.77 -7.12
CA ARG A 78 3.38 -15.08 -7.75
C ARG A 78 2.22 -15.84 -7.10
N ALA A 79 1.47 -16.63 -7.87
CA ALA A 79 0.40 -17.46 -7.37
C ALA A 79 0.89 -18.37 -6.22
N GLY A 80 0.16 -18.37 -5.11
CA GLY A 80 0.51 -19.11 -3.90
C GLY A 80 1.59 -18.44 -3.03
N GLN A 81 2.22 -17.36 -3.48
CA GLN A 81 3.12 -16.58 -2.63
C GLN A 81 2.31 -15.93 -1.51
N ARG A 82 2.80 -16.10 -0.28
CA ARG A 82 2.24 -15.46 0.91
C ARG A 82 3.07 -14.25 1.27
N VAL A 83 2.40 -13.14 1.50
CA VAL A 83 3.01 -11.90 1.97
C VAL A 83 2.31 -11.38 3.20
N ARG A 84 3.09 -10.74 4.06
CA ARG A 84 2.64 -10.05 5.26
C ARG A 84 2.66 -8.57 4.96
N ALA A 85 1.50 -7.94 4.95
CA ALA A 85 1.34 -6.50 4.81
C ALA A 85 1.16 -5.87 6.20
N GLU A 86 2.04 -4.93 6.53
CA GLU A 86 2.02 -4.11 7.73
C GLU A 86 1.60 -2.70 7.32
N ILE A 87 0.49 -2.23 7.90
CA ILE A 87 -0.06 -0.90 7.63
C ILE A 87 0.24 -0.04 8.85
N HIS A 88 0.81 1.14 8.61
CA HIS A 88 1.12 2.14 9.62
C HIS A 88 0.33 3.42 9.34
N ASP A 89 -0.13 4.09 10.40
CA ASP A 89 -0.80 5.39 10.30
C ASP A 89 0.16 6.58 10.12
N GLU A 90 1.42 6.28 9.87
CA GLU A 90 2.50 7.23 9.67
C GLU A 90 3.21 6.91 8.35
N PRO A 91 3.63 7.94 7.58
CA PRO A 91 4.45 7.72 6.39
C PRO A 91 5.84 7.22 6.78
N VAL A 92 6.45 6.41 5.92
CA VAL A 92 7.89 6.09 6.02
C VAL A 92 8.67 7.22 5.37
N HIS A 93 9.63 7.79 6.10
CA HIS A 93 10.59 8.73 5.53
C HIS A 93 11.81 7.97 5.01
N GLU A 94 12.39 8.37 3.86
CA GLU A 94 13.54 7.67 3.25
C GLU A 94 14.74 7.54 4.20
N GLU A 95 14.87 8.44 5.17
CA GLU A 95 15.89 8.44 6.22
C GLU A 95 15.72 7.31 7.27
N GLU A 96 14.56 6.68 7.34
CA GLU A 96 14.25 5.60 8.30
C GLU A 96 14.53 4.19 7.75
N ILE A 97 15.06 4.10 6.52
CA ILE A 97 15.26 2.84 5.78
C ILE A 97 16.74 2.39 5.81
N GLU A 98 17.60 3.09 6.56
CA GLU A 98 19.04 2.77 6.73
C GLU A 98 19.31 1.63 7.73
#